data_AF-A0A7R9THG2-F1
#
_entry.id   AF-A0A7R9THG2-F1
#
_cell.length_a   1.000
_cell.length_b   1.000
_cell.length_c   1.000
_cell.angle_alpha   90.00
_cell.angle_beta   90.00
_cell.angle_gamma   90.00
#
_symmetry.space_group_name_H-M   'P 1'
#
loop_
_entity.id
_entity.type
_entity.pdbx_description
1 polymer ?
#
loop_
_entity_poly.entity_id
_entity_poly.type
_entity_poly.pdbx_seq_one_letter_code
_entity_poly.pdbx_strand_id
1 'polypeptide(L)'
;AAAGLACIAQALKAVREPGGAVPADLVTSITSVSDVVAARMAATDQDLEVKERAITAASMLVSELGDLPNARASDMLESLLDKVDNEVTRLAAVRALTRVSSSPLAIDLSAISARAAAAFSPLVRQADHTMRAAALQALISLAGAKAGAPDAESLAGAIKESAALIVSDDLNLAAAALRLCVTSLHAA
;
A
#
# COMPACT_ATOMS: atom_id res chain seq x y z
N ALA A 1 0.60 -0.21 23.25
CA ALA A 1 1.34 0.13 22.00
C ALA A 1 0.40 0.26 20.79
N ALA A 2 -0.44 -0.74 20.50
CA ALA A 2 -1.39 -0.73 19.37
C ALA A 2 -2.31 0.51 19.33
N ALA A 3 -2.92 0.89 20.47
CA ALA A 3 -3.77 2.08 20.56
C ALA A 3 -3.04 3.39 20.21
N GLY A 4 -1.77 3.53 20.58
CA GLY A 4 -0.96 4.70 20.24
C GLY A 4 -0.72 4.81 18.73
N LEU A 5 -0.40 3.70 18.07
CA LEU A 5 -0.27 3.65 16.60
C LEU A 5 -1.59 3.95 15.90
N ALA A 6 -2.72 3.51 16.47
CA ALA A 6 -4.04 3.84 15.95
C ALA A 6 -4.35 5.35 16.06
N CYS A 7 -4.02 5.97 17.19
CA CYS A 7 -4.15 7.42 17.36
C CYS A 7 -3.26 8.20 16.37
N ILE A 8 -2.01 7.78 16.19
CA ILE A 8 -1.10 8.37 15.20
C ILE A 8 -1.73 8.31 13.81
N ALA A 9 -2.15 7.12 13.38
CA ALA A 9 -2.78 6.91 12.09
C ALA A 9 -3.97 7.86 11.86
N GLN A 10 -4.82 8.02 12.88
CA GLN A 10 -5.98 8.89 12.78
C GLN A 10 -5.66 10.38 12.84
N ALA A 11 -4.64 10.78 13.61
CA ALA A 11 -4.17 12.16 13.65
C ALA A 11 -3.57 12.59 12.31
N LEU A 12 -2.84 11.71 11.62
CA LEU A 12 -2.19 11.99 10.33
C LEU A 12 -3.19 12.46 9.25
N LYS A 13 -4.43 11.95 9.27
CA LYS A 13 -5.50 12.41 8.36
C LYS A 13 -5.91 13.87 8.54
N ALA A 14 -5.64 14.43 9.72
CA ALA A 14 -5.99 15.81 10.07
C ALA A 14 -4.79 16.77 10.00
N VAL A 15 -3.58 16.27 9.78
CA VAL A 15 -2.35 17.09 9.72
C VAL A 15 -2.34 17.98 8.48
N ARG A 16 -2.98 17.53 7.40
CA ARG A 16 -3.03 18.24 6.12
C ARG A 16 -4.47 18.68 5.84
N GLU A 17 -4.67 19.96 5.58
CA GLU A 17 -5.93 20.44 4.99
C GLU A 17 -6.10 19.84 3.59
N PRO A 18 -7.33 19.53 3.13
CA PRO A 18 -7.54 18.94 1.81
C PRO A 18 -6.89 19.78 0.69
N GLY A 19 -5.77 19.30 0.13
CA GLY A 19 -4.99 20.00 -0.91
C GLY A 19 -4.02 21.08 -0.41
N GLY A 20 -3.83 21.21 0.90
CA GLY A 20 -3.02 22.25 1.54
C GLY A 20 -1.61 21.83 1.98
N ALA A 21 -0.84 22.82 2.42
CA ALA A 21 0.48 22.61 3.02
C ALA A 21 0.37 22.13 4.47
N VAL A 22 1.42 21.49 4.97
CA VAL A 22 1.52 21.08 6.36
C VAL A 22 2.04 22.24 7.21
N PRO A 23 1.42 22.55 8.37
CA PRO A 23 1.90 23.59 9.27
C PRO A 23 3.35 23.37 9.71
N ALA A 24 4.17 24.42 9.68
CA ALA A 24 5.61 24.35 9.99
C ALA A 24 5.89 23.80 11.40
N ASP A 25 5.04 24.14 12.37
CA ASP A 25 5.16 23.70 13.77
C ASP A 25 5.01 22.17 13.92
N LEU A 26 4.40 21.49 12.95
CA LEU A 26 4.21 20.03 12.97
C LEU A 26 5.37 19.27 12.35
N VAL A 27 6.29 19.92 11.63
CA VAL A 27 7.37 19.24 10.90
C VAL A 27 8.28 18.44 11.82
N THR A 28 8.66 18.98 12.98
CA THR A 28 9.47 18.26 13.98
C THR A 28 8.71 17.06 14.56
N SER A 29 7.41 17.20 14.80
CA SER A 29 6.56 16.11 15.26
C SER A 29 6.45 14.99 14.22
N ILE A 30 6.40 15.33 12.92
CA ILE A 30 6.36 14.35 11.83
C ILE A 30 7.61 13.48 11.83
N THR A 31 8.81 14.07 11.94
CA THR A 31 10.05 13.29 12.04
C THR A 31 10.01 12.30 13.21
N SER A 32 9.62 12.77 14.40
CA SER A 32 9.52 11.89 15.57
C SER A 32 8.49 10.77 15.38
N VAL A 33 7.35 11.07 14.77
CA VAL A 33 6.31 10.08 14.44
C VAL A 33 6.83 9.07 13.42
N SER A 34 7.51 9.51 12.36
CA SER A 34 8.13 8.65 11.35
C SER A 34 9.11 7.66 11.99
N ASP A 35 9.97 8.12 12.91
CA ASP A 35 10.94 7.27 13.58
C ASP A 35 10.28 6.24 14.49
N VAL A 36 9.24 6.63 15.24
CA VAL A 36 8.47 5.70 16.09
C VAL A 36 7.78 4.64 15.24
N VAL A 37 7.15 5.04 14.13
CA VAL A 37 6.49 4.10 13.22
C VAL A 37 7.49 3.16 12.56
N ALA A 38 8.65 3.67 12.11
CA ALA A 38 9.74 2.88 11.55
C ALA A 38 10.21 1.81 12.53
N ALA A 39 10.52 2.22 13.76
CA ALA A 39 11.00 1.33 14.81
C ALA A 39 9.96 0.24 15.15
N ARG A 40 8.66 0.60 15.17
CA ARG A 40 7.58 -0.37 15.41
C ARG A 40 7.41 -1.35 14.25
N MET A 41 7.55 -0.91 12.99
CA MET A 41 7.52 -1.82 11.85
C MET A 41 8.72 -2.78 11.80
N ALA A 42 9.90 -2.32 12.25
CA ALA A 42 11.13 -3.12 12.26
C ALA A 42 11.14 -4.19 13.36
N ALA A 43 10.42 -3.96 14.46
CA ALA A 43 10.40 -4.88 15.59
C ALA A 43 9.77 -6.24 15.24
N THR A 44 10.50 -7.32 15.51
CA THR A 44 10.07 -8.70 15.22
C THR A 44 9.34 -9.36 16.39
N ASP A 45 9.71 -9.01 17.62
CA ASP A 45 9.16 -9.55 18.86
C ASP A 45 8.02 -8.66 19.41
N GLN A 46 6.90 -8.66 18.69
CA GLN A 46 5.69 -7.94 19.08
C GLN A 46 4.46 -8.76 18.71
N ASP A 47 3.38 -8.53 19.46
CA ASP A 47 2.05 -9.07 19.16
C ASP A 47 1.59 -8.67 17.77
N LEU A 48 0.81 -9.57 17.14
CA LEU A 48 0.28 -9.38 15.78
C LEU A 48 -0.46 -8.05 15.64
N GLU A 49 -1.30 -7.70 16.60
CA GLU A 49 -2.06 -6.45 16.56
C GLU A 49 -1.12 -5.24 16.46
N VAL A 50 -0.01 -5.22 17.20
CA VAL A 50 0.93 -4.10 17.16
C VAL A 50 1.61 -4.01 15.79
N LYS A 51 1.97 -5.16 15.20
CA LYS A 51 2.56 -5.24 13.86
C LYS A 51 1.61 -4.69 12.79
N GLU A 52 0.36 -5.11 12.80
CA GLU A 52 -0.65 -4.66 11.83
C GLU A 52 -0.95 -3.16 11.99
N ARG A 53 -0.97 -2.64 13.23
CA ARG A 53 -1.14 -1.21 13.48
C ARG A 53 0.07 -0.40 13.04
N ALA A 54 1.28 -0.94 13.15
CA ALA A 54 2.49 -0.28 12.68
C ALA A 54 2.47 -0.16 11.14
N ILE A 55 2.12 -1.24 10.44
CA ILE A 55 1.92 -1.27 8.98
C ILE A 55 0.84 -0.25 8.56
N THR A 56 -0.28 -0.22 9.28
CA THR A 56 -1.36 0.72 9.02
C THR A 56 -0.91 2.17 9.21
N ALA A 57 -0.21 2.47 10.31
CA ALA A 57 0.31 3.80 10.59
C ALA A 57 1.34 4.24 9.53
N ALA A 58 2.25 3.36 9.11
CA ALA A 58 3.23 3.64 8.06
C ALA A 58 2.55 4.00 6.74
N SER A 59 1.56 3.21 6.30
CA SER A 59 0.84 3.54 5.07
C SER A 59 0.08 4.87 5.15
N MET A 60 -0.50 5.22 6.30
CA MET A 60 -1.15 6.54 6.46
C MET A 60 -0.13 7.66 6.42
N LEU A 61 1.01 7.49 7.09
CA LEU A 61 2.07 8.48 7.10
C LEU A 61 2.57 8.76 5.68
N VAL A 62 2.84 7.71 4.88
CA VAL A 62 3.26 7.89 3.49
C VAL A 62 2.12 8.46 2.63
N SER A 63 0.88 8.03 2.83
CA SER A 63 -0.24 8.47 1.99
C SER A 63 -0.62 9.94 2.22
N GLU A 64 -0.46 10.44 3.44
CA GLU A 64 -0.86 11.81 3.83
C GLU A 64 0.30 12.80 3.86
N LEU A 65 1.55 12.32 3.98
CA LEU A 65 2.74 13.17 4.18
C LEU A 65 3.96 12.73 3.35
N GLY A 66 3.84 11.73 2.47
CA GLY A 66 4.99 11.12 1.78
C GLY A 66 5.72 12.03 0.78
N ASP A 67 5.16 13.19 0.45
CA ASP A 67 5.80 14.27 -0.31
C ASP A 67 6.78 15.10 0.55
N LEU A 68 6.72 14.97 1.88
CA LEU A 68 7.68 15.59 2.79
C LEU A 68 8.88 14.67 3.01
N PRO A 69 10.12 15.20 3.02
CA PRO A 69 11.31 14.39 3.29
C PRO A 69 11.28 13.75 4.69
N ASN A 70 10.65 14.43 5.65
CA ASN A 70 10.48 13.98 7.04
C ASN A 70 9.64 12.69 7.15
N ALA A 71 8.85 12.36 6.14
CA ALA A 71 8.01 11.16 6.13
C ALA A 71 8.78 9.87 5.78
N ARG A 72 10.04 9.98 5.32
CA ARG A 72 10.90 8.83 4.97
C ARG A 72 10.19 7.83 4.04
N ALA A 73 9.48 8.35 3.04
CA ALA A 73 8.57 7.56 2.20
C ALA A 73 9.27 6.37 1.53
N SER A 74 10.49 6.55 1.00
CA SER A 74 11.27 5.48 0.35
C SER A 74 11.53 4.32 1.31
N ASP A 75 12.11 4.58 2.49
CA ASP A 75 12.40 3.56 3.51
C ASP A 75 11.12 2.80 3.94
N MET A 76 10.02 3.54 4.09
CA MET A 76 8.73 2.98 4.49
C MET A 76 8.13 2.09 3.40
N LEU A 77 8.23 2.50 2.14
CA LEU A 77 7.75 1.73 0.99
C LEU A 77 8.48 0.40 0.87
N GLU A 78 9.81 0.41 0.98
CA GLU A 78 10.61 -0.83 0.98
C GLU A 78 10.21 -1.73 2.15
N SER A 79 10.15 -1.17 3.36
CA SER A 79 9.79 -1.92 4.56
C SER A 79 8.38 -2.51 4.48
N LEU A 80 7.41 -1.79 3.89
CA LEU A 80 6.04 -2.27 3.68
C LEU A 80 6.01 -3.43 2.68
N LEU A 81 6.79 -3.35 1.60
CA LEU A 81 6.87 -4.40 0.60
C LEU A 81 7.50 -5.67 1.19
N ASP A 82 8.53 -5.55 2.02
CA ASP A 82 9.13 -6.70 2.70
C ASP A 82 8.13 -7.39 3.66
N LYS A 83 7.12 -6.67 4.19
CA LYS A 83 6.05 -7.28 5.00
C LYS A 83 5.05 -8.11 4.19
N VAL A 84 5.04 -8.00 2.85
CA VAL A 84 4.20 -8.84 1.98
C VAL A 84 4.69 -10.28 2.00
N ASP A 85 6.00 -10.51 2.07
CA ASP A 85 6.57 -11.87 2.06
C ASP A 85 6.22 -12.66 3.33
N ASN A 86 6.03 -11.97 4.46
CA ASN A 86 5.64 -12.59 5.72
C ASN A 86 4.12 -12.89 5.75
N GLU A 87 3.74 -14.18 5.71
CA GLU A 87 2.35 -14.65 5.71
C GLU A 87 1.49 -14.05 6.82
N VAL A 88 2.06 -13.85 8.01
CA VAL A 88 1.35 -13.32 9.17
C VAL A 88 0.93 -11.87 8.97
N THR A 89 1.76 -11.06 8.30
CA THR A 89 1.50 -9.63 8.07
C THR A 89 1.05 -9.30 6.65
N ARG A 90 1.03 -10.28 5.76
CA ARG A 90 0.84 -10.12 4.32
C ARG A 90 -0.41 -9.32 3.97
N LEU A 91 -1.55 -9.67 4.56
CA LEU A 91 -2.82 -9.01 4.24
C LEU A 91 -2.79 -7.53 4.64
N ALA A 92 -2.23 -7.22 5.81
CA ALA A 92 -2.07 -5.85 6.28
C ALA A 92 -1.13 -5.05 5.36
N ALA A 93 -0.03 -5.66 4.91
CA ALA A 93 0.94 -5.05 4.00
C ALA A 93 0.34 -4.76 2.61
N VAL A 94 -0.40 -5.71 2.03
CA VAL A 94 -1.09 -5.53 0.74
C VAL A 94 -2.08 -4.36 0.81
N ARG A 95 -2.89 -4.29 1.88
CA ARG A 95 -3.84 -3.19 2.11
C ARG A 95 -3.13 -1.85 2.34
N ALA A 96 -2.00 -1.86 3.04
CA ALA A 96 -1.17 -0.69 3.24
C ALA A 96 -0.63 -0.14 1.92
N LEU A 97 -0.05 -0.98 1.07
CA LEU A 97 0.47 -0.56 -0.23
C LEU A 97 -0.67 -0.11 -1.18
N THR A 98 -1.84 -0.76 -1.13
CA THR A 98 -3.04 -0.29 -1.84
C THR A 98 -3.37 1.16 -1.49
N ARG A 99 -3.35 1.50 -0.18
CA ARG A 99 -3.62 2.86 0.29
C ARG A 99 -2.60 3.86 -0.26
N VAL A 100 -1.31 3.51 -0.18
CA VAL A 100 -0.23 4.39 -0.65
C VAL A 100 -0.35 4.63 -2.16
N SER A 101 -0.59 3.58 -2.97
CA SER A 101 -0.78 3.73 -4.41
C SER A 101 -2.01 4.57 -4.79
N SER A 102 -3.03 4.59 -3.94
CA SER A 102 -4.21 5.44 -4.11
C SER A 102 -4.08 6.84 -3.52
N SER A 103 -2.92 7.20 -2.97
CA SER A 103 -2.71 8.53 -2.38
C SER A 103 -2.89 9.65 -3.42
N PRO A 104 -3.51 10.78 -3.05
CA PRO A 104 -3.60 11.92 -3.94
C PRO A 104 -2.24 12.61 -4.19
N LEU A 105 -1.22 12.36 -3.36
CA LEU A 105 0.06 13.08 -3.30
C LEU A 105 1.08 12.71 -4.38
N ALA A 106 0.71 11.84 -5.32
CA ALA A 106 1.62 11.36 -6.37
C ALA A 106 2.95 10.84 -5.80
N ILE A 107 2.85 9.99 -4.78
CA ILE A 107 4.00 9.29 -4.20
C ILE A 107 4.68 8.48 -5.30
N ASP A 108 5.97 8.70 -5.52
CA ASP A 108 6.72 7.96 -6.53
C ASP A 108 6.94 6.51 -6.06
N LEU A 109 6.36 5.56 -6.80
CA LEU A 109 6.48 4.13 -6.53
C LEU A 109 7.54 3.43 -7.39
N SER A 110 8.27 4.17 -8.23
CA SER A 110 9.21 3.61 -9.22
C SER A 110 10.20 2.60 -8.61
N ALA A 111 10.69 2.86 -7.40
CA ALA A 111 11.63 2.00 -6.69
C ALA A 111 11.07 0.61 -6.30
N ILE A 112 9.73 0.48 -6.16
CA ILE A 112 9.10 -0.74 -5.66
C ILE A 112 8.06 -1.33 -6.61
N SER A 113 7.60 -0.60 -7.64
CA SER A 113 6.40 -0.93 -8.39
C SER A 113 6.46 -2.28 -9.11
N ALA A 114 7.58 -2.59 -9.79
CA ALA A 114 7.77 -3.88 -10.45
C ALA A 114 7.79 -5.05 -9.44
N ARG A 115 8.51 -4.89 -8.33
CA ARG A 115 8.60 -5.91 -7.26
C ARG A 115 7.25 -6.10 -6.57
N ALA A 116 6.48 -5.03 -6.35
CA ALA A 116 5.14 -5.09 -5.79
C ALA A 116 4.15 -5.80 -6.73
N ALA A 117 4.18 -5.49 -8.04
CA ALA A 117 3.35 -6.17 -9.03
C ALA A 117 3.63 -7.68 -9.07
N ALA A 118 4.91 -8.06 -9.07
CA ALA A 118 5.34 -9.46 -9.00
C ALA A 118 4.90 -10.15 -7.70
N ALA A 119 4.98 -9.46 -6.56
CA ALA A 119 4.56 -10.00 -5.25
C ALA A 119 3.04 -10.19 -5.16
N PHE A 120 2.23 -9.29 -5.75
CA PHE A 120 0.76 -9.37 -5.68
C PHE A 120 0.16 -10.34 -6.69
N SER A 121 0.77 -10.50 -7.86
CA SER A 121 0.30 -11.39 -8.94
C SER A 121 -0.10 -12.81 -8.46
N PRO A 122 0.75 -13.58 -7.74
CA PRO A 122 0.38 -14.91 -7.27
C PRO A 122 -0.72 -14.91 -6.21
N LEU A 123 -0.93 -13.79 -5.50
CA LEU A 123 -1.96 -13.68 -4.46
C LEU A 123 -3.39 -13.68 -5.05
N VAL A 124 -3.54 -13.31 -6.33
CA VAL A 124 -4.81 -13.34 -7.07
C VAL A 124 -5.34 -14.78 -7.24
N ARG A 125 -4.48 -15.79 -7.21
CA ARG A 125 -4.88 -17.20 -7.31
C ARG A 125 -5.17 -17.86 -5.97
N GLN A 126 -4.93 -17.19 -4.84
CA GLN A 126 -5.10 -17.82 -3.54
C GLN A 126 -6.57 -18.18 -3.27
N ALA A 127 -6.78 -19.27 -2.53
CA ALA A 127 -8.11 -19.75 -2.15
C ALA A 127 -8.84 -18.75 -1.23
N ASP A 128 -8.10 -18.05 -0.38
CA ASP A 128 -8.63 -17.04 0.52
C ASP A 128 -9.23 -15.86 -0.27
N HIS A 129 -10.55 -15.70 -0.14
CA HIS A 129 -11.31 -14.66 -0.84
C HIS A 129 -10.85 -13.24 -0.44
N THR A 130 -10.53 -13.03 0.84
CA THR A 130 -10.12 -11.73 1.36
C THR A 130 -8.77 -11.31 0.81
N MET A 131 -7.79 -12.23 0.78
CA MET A 131 -6.48 -11.98 0.20
C MET A 131 -6.58 -11.75 -1.30
N ARG A 132 -7.36 -12.57 -2.01
CA ARG A 132 -7.58 -12.42 -3.45
C ARG A 132 -8.13 -11.04 -3.80
N ALA A 133 -9.19 -10.62 -3.12
CA ALA A 133 -9.81 -9.32 -3.33
C ALA A 133 -8.84 -8.17 -2.98
N ALA A 134 -8.08 -8.30 -1.89
CA ALA A 134 -7.07 -7.32 -1.50
C ALA A 134 -5.94 -7.20 -2.54
N ALA A 135 -5.46 -8.32 -3.09
CA ALA A 135 -4.42 -8.34 -4.10
C ALA A 135 -4.88 -7.70 -5.42
N LEU A 136 -6.09 -8.01 -5.88
CA LEU A 136 -6.66 -7.35 -7.06
C LEU A 136 -6.78 -5.84 -6.86
N GLN A 137 -7.29 -5.41 -5.71
CA GLN A 137 -7.41 -3.99 -5.42
C GLN A 137 -6.04 -3.30 -5.34
N ALA A 138 -5.03 -3.97 -4.77
CA ALA A 138 -3.66 -3.47 -4.73
C ALA A 138 -3.08 -3.30 -6.14
N LEU A 139 -3.27 -4.29 -7.02
CA LEU A 139 -2.83 -4.24 -8.41
C LEU A 139 -3.51 -3.12 -9.21
N ILE A 140 -4.82 -2.93 -9.03
CA ILE A 140 -5.57 -1.83 -9.66
C ILE A 140 -5.01 -0.49 -9.20
N SER A 141 -4.85 -0.30 -7.89
CA SER A 141 -4.32 0.94 -7.32
C SER A 141 -2.88 1.19 -7.77
N LEU A 142 -2.05 0.15 -7.86
CA LEU A 142 -0.66 0.23 -8.31
C LEU A 142 -0.55 0.60 -9.80
N ALA A 143 -1.35 -0.02 -10.66
CA ALA A 143 -1.42 0.31 -12.08
C ALA A 143 -1.94 1.74 -12.32
N GLY A 144 -2.86 2.21 -11.47
CA GLY A 144 -3.40 3.57 -11.53
C GLY A 144 -2.64 4.60 -10.70
N ALA A 145 -1.44 4.28 -10.21
CA ALA A 145 -0.66 5.20 -9.38
C ALA A 145 -0.28 6.45 -10.17
N LYS A 146 -0.40 7.63 -9.54
CA LYS A 146 -0.13 8.92 -10.21
C LYS A 146 1.34 9.15 -10.55
N ALA A 147 2.26 8.46 -9.87
CA ALA A 147 3.70 8.53 -10.09
C ALA A 147 4.32 7.15 -9.88
N GLY A 148 5.26 6.76 -10.74
CA GLY A 148 6.01 5.50 -10.61
C GLY A 148 5.17 4.23 -10.81
N ALA A 149 4.08 4.30 -11.58
CA ALA A 149 3.31 3.11 -11.96
C ALA A 149 4.21 2.08 -12.67
N PRO A 150 3.97 0.77 -12.46
CA PRO A 150 4.74 -0.27 -13.14
C PRO A 150 4.44 -0.30 -14.64
N ASP A 151 5.42 -0.74 -15.43
CA ASP A 151 5.23 -0.94 -16.86
C ASP A 151 4.31 -2.13 -17.19
N ALA A 152 3.92 -2.22 -18.47
CA ALA A 152 3.06 -3.28 -18.96
C ALA A 152 3.67 -4.68 -18.77
N GLU A 153 4.99 -4.81 -18.88
CA GLU A 153 5.70 -6.08 -18.68
C GLU A 153 5.58 -6.57 -17.24
N SER A 154 5.78 -5.67 -16.27
CA SER A 154 5.62 -5.96 -14.84
C SER A 154 4.20 -6.35 -14.46
N LEU A 155 3.19 -5.82 -15.15
CA LEU A 155 1.77 -6.13 -14.91
C LEU A 155 1.28 -7.38 -15.68
N ALA A 156 2.01 -7.85 -16.69
CA ALA A 156 1.56 -8.94 -17.56
C ALA A 156 1.22 -10.23 -16.78
N GLY A 157 2.02 -10.57 -15.77
CA GLY A 157 1.76 -11.70 -14.88
C GLY A 157 0.42 -11.55 -14.16
N ALA A 158 0.18 -10.41 -13.53
CA ALA A 158 -1.06 -10.15 -12.79
C ALA A 158 -2.30 -10.17 -13.69
N ILE A 159 -2.22 -9.60 -14.90
CA ILE A 159 -3.29 -9.65 -15.90
C ILE A 159 -3.61 -11.10 -16.26
N LYS A 160 -2.59 -11.91 -16.56
CA LYS A 160 -2.75 -13.32 -16.88
C LYS A 160 -3.43 -14.10 -15.75
N GLU A 161 -3.01 -13.87 -14.50
CA GLU A 161 -3.58 -14.55 -13.33
C GLU A 161 -5.04 -14.11 -13.07
N SER A 162 -5.37 -12.85 -13.36
CA SER A 162 -6.73 -12.31 -13.19
C SER A 162 -7.72 -12.80 -14.26
N ALA A 163 -7.25 -13.25 -15.42
CA ALA A 163 -8.11 -13.66 -16.53
C ALA A 163 -9.06 -14.82 -16.16
N ALA A 164 -8.60 -15.75 -15.31
CA ALA A 164 -9.42 -16.86 -14.82
C ALA A 164 -10.60 -16.40 -13.95
N LEU A 165 -10.53 -15.20 -13.36
CA LEU A 165 -11.59 -14.64 -12.50
C LEU A 165 -12.71 -13.97 -13.29
N ILE A 166 -12.50 -13.65 -14.56
CA ILE A 166 -13.52 -13.04 -15.43
C ILE A 166 -14.71 -14.00 -15.63
N VAL A 167 -14.44 -15.31 -15.61
CA VAL A 167 -15.44 -16.37 -15.77
C VAL A 167 -15.92 -16.91 -14.40
N SER A 168 -15.54 -16.26 -13.30
CA SER A 168 -15.98 -16.70 -11.97
C SER A 168 -17.45 -16.34 -11.71
N ASP A 169 -18.13 -17.15 -10.90
CA ASP A 169 -19.49 -16.85 -10.41
C ASP A 169 -19.52 -15.62 -9.48
N ASP A 170 -18.37 -15.15 -9.01
CA ASP A 170 -18.23 -13.96 -8.19
C ASP A 170 -18.08 -12.71 -9.08
N LEU A 171 -19.21 -12.05 -9.31
CA LEU A 171 -19.29 -10.84 -10.13
C LEU A 171 -18.38 -9.70 -9.63
N ASN A 172 -18.14 -9.60 -8.31
CA ASN A 172 -17.26 -8.55 -7.77
C ASN A 172 -15.80 -8.81 -8.15
N LEU A 173 -15.35 -10.07 -8.09
CA LEU A 173 -14.02 -10.46 -8.52
C LEU A 173 -13.84 -10.33 -10.03
N ALA A 174 -14.86 -10.73 -10.81
CA ALA A 174 -14.85 -10.54 -12.26
C ALA A 174 -14.75 -9.04 -12.64
N ALA A 175 -15.54 -8.18 -11.99
CA ALA A 175 -15.50 -6.74 -12.20
C ALA A 175 -14.14 -6.13 -11.80
N ALA A 176 -13.54 -6.60 -10.70
CA ALA A 176 -12.20 -6.16 -10.28
C ALA A 176 -11.11 -6.60 -11.27
N ALA A 177 -11.16 -7.84 -11.76
CA ALA A 177 -10.23 -8.34 -12.78
C ALA A 177 -10.32 -7.52 -14.09
N LEU A 178 -11.54 -7.23 -14.56
CA LEU A 178 -11.74 -6.36 -15.72
C LEU A 178 -11.22 -4.94 -15.48
N ARG A 179 -11.44 -4.39 -14.29
CA ARG A 179 -10.91 -3.08 -13.91
C ARG A 179 -9.39 -3.04 -13.93
N LEU A 180 -8.72 -4.11 -13.48
CA LEU A 180 -7.27 -4.23 -13.58
C LEU A 180 -6.83 -4.17 -15.05
N CYS A 181 -7.42 -4.98 -15.93
CA CYS A 181 -7.11 -4.96 -17.36
C CYS A 181 -7.26 -3.56 -17.98
N VAL A 182 -8.37 -2.88 -17.71
CA VAL A 182 -8.62 -1.53 -18.24
C VAL A 182 -7.62 -0.51 -17.67
N THR A 183 -7.30 -0.59 -16.38
CA THR A 183 -6.36 0.35 -15.74
C THR A 183 -4.95 0.17 -16.29
N SER A 184 -4.51 -1.07 -16.47
CA SER A 184 -3.19 -1.38 -17.04
C SER A 184 -3.05 -0.92 -18.50
N LEU A 185 -4.14 -0.91 -19.28
CA LEU A 185 -4.13 -0.41 -20.65
C LEU A 185 -3.96 1.11 -20.73
N HIS A 186 -4.46 1.86 -19.75
CA HIS A 186 -4.27 3.32 -19.69
C HIS A 186 -2.90 3.72 -19.13
N ALA A 187 -2.21 2.80 -18.45
CA ALA A 187 -0.87 3.02 -17.91
C ALA A 187 0.25 2.76 -18.93
N ALA A 188 -0.06 2.11 -20.05
CA ALA A 188 0.85 1.80 -21.16
C ALA A 188 0.80 2.90 -22.24
#